data_AF-A0A534RRC2-F1
#
_entry.id   AF-A0A534RRC2-F1
#
_cell.length_a   1.000
_cell.length_b   1.000
_cell.length_c   1.000
_cell.angle_alpha   90.00
_cell.angle_beta   90.00
_cell.angle_gamma   90.00
#
_symmetry.space_group_name_H-M   'P 1'
#
loop_
_entity.id
_entity.type
_entity.pdbx_description
1 polymer ?
#
loop_
_entity_poly.entity_id
_entity_poly.type
_entity_poly.pdbx_seq_one_letter_code
_entity_poly.pdbx_strand_id
1 'polypeptide(L)'
;MRARRLLSMSIPELACRGRQEASKWLERVGLTGRSTGNPGEAAGMLVDRFETVGPARFFEGVVSDAVPGLLARRMPEACDQIVAAAETVCQRRFDLLGYRGLVFGDPVDWHLDPISGRRAPFAHWSRLDPLDPATVGDSKVVWELNRHQWLVRLGQAYRLTRDERYARTFAGHVREWTRANPPGIGINWASSLEVALRLIAWCWALFLFRGSPALAPEFVVGMAGGIRAHASYVEKYLSYYFAPNTHLTGEALGLFYAGVLFPELLGARRWRALGARILTDQLQRQVLPDGVYFEQSTCYQRYTVETYLHFLLLAGRNGVAVPPTMGERVQRMVDVFLAVRRPDGSVPSIGDADGGWLLPLATRAPDDFRGVFSTAAALFGRSDYTWAAGGVAPETVWLLGADGVKAYDGLRPAPPGTPASRLFADGGLVVMRSGWDESAHQLIFDVGPLGCPVSAGHGHADLLSIQCSAFGQPCLVDAGTYGYTPEPRWRDFFRGTTAHSTVVVDGLGQAVPAGPFKWDARPRARLHRWQSTEAFDYAEASHDAYSRLADPVIHRRRVLFVKPDYWVIVDDLDGRAEHAVE
;
A
#
# COMPACT_ATOMS: atom_id res chain seq x y z
N MET A 1 0.70 -28.57 -10.64
CA MET A 1 -0.47 -28.10 -9.85
C MET A 1 -1.17 -29.35 -9.29
N ARG A 2 -1.25 -29.55 -7.97
CA ARG A 2 -1.82 -30.78 -7.39
C ARG A 2 -3.28 -30.93 -7.85
N ALA A 3 -3.67 -32.08 -8.43
CA ALA A 3 -4.99 -32.32 -9.04
C ALA A 3 -6.18 -31.93 -8.14
N ARG A 4 -6.03 -32.07 -6.81
CA ARG A 4 -7.02 -31.62 -5.81
C ARG A 4 -7.33 -30.11 -5.86
N ARG A 5 -6.38 -29.25 -6.26
CA ARG A 5 -6.60 -27.81 -6.36
C ARG A 5 -7.47 -27.45 -7.56
N LEU A 6 -7.32 -28.14 -8.69
CA LEU A 6 -8.16 -27.90 -9.87
C LEU A 6 -9.63 -28.26 -9.62
N LEU A 7 -9.87 -29.34 -8.87
CA LEU A 7 -11.21 -29.80 -8.51
C LEU A 7 -11.95 -28.89 -7.52
N SER A 8 -11.25 -27.98 -6.84
CA SER A 8 -11.84 -27.03 -5.88
C SER A 8 -12.03 -25.62 -6.45
N MET A 9 -11.60 -25.37 -7.69
CA MET A 9 -11.75 -24.06 -8.34
C MET A 9 -13.16 -23.87 -8.89
N SER A 10 -13.68 -22.65 -8.76
CA SER A 10 -14.92 -22.25 -9.42
C SER A 10 -14.75 -22.18 -10.95
N ILE A 11 -15.86 -22.30 -11.71
CA ILE A 11 -15.83 -22.14 -13.18
C ILE A 11 -15.25 -20.77 -13.59
N PRO A 12 -15.64 -19.63 -12.97
CA PRO A 12 -15.02 -18.34 -13.26
C PRO A 12 -13.50 -18.30 -13.02
N GLU A 13 -13.02 -18.97 -11.97
CA GLU A 13 -11.58 -19.08 -11.70
C GLU A 13 -10.86 -19.89 -12.78
N LEU A 14 -11.39 -21.07 -13.14
CA LEU A 14 -10.81 -21.91 -14.19
C LEU A 14 -10.78 -21.17 -15.54
N ALA A 15 -11.85 -20.48 -15.90
CA ALA A 15 -11.92 -19.70 -17.13
C ALA A 15 -10.92 -18.54 -17.14
N CYS A 16 -10.78 -17.83 -16.02
CA CYS A 16 -9.82 -16.73 -15.86
C CYS A 16 -8.38 -17.23 -16.00
N ARG A 17 -8.01 -18.25 -15.21
CA ARG A 17 -6.66 -18.83 -15.23
C ARG A 17 -6.34 -19.45 -16.58
N GLY A 18 -7.28 -20.19 -17.17
CA GLY A 18 -7.12 -20.80 -18.50
C GLY A 18 -6.86 -19.75 -19.58
N ARG A 19 -7.60 -18.63 -19.58
CA ARG A 19 -7.38 -17.52 -20.51
C ARG A 19 -6.00 -16.88 -20.32
N GLN A 20 -5.58 -16.68 -19.07
CA GLN A 20 -4.26 -16.11 -18.75
C GLN A 20 -3.13 -17.06 -19.18
N GLU A 21 -3.24 -18.36 -18.93
CA GLU A 21 -2.22 -19.33 -19.34
C GLU A 21 -2.14 -19.50 -20.87
N ALA A 22 -3.29 -19.57 -21.55
CA ALA A 22 -3.33 -19.58 -23.01
C ALA A 22 -2.67 -18.32 -23.60
N SER A 23 -2.94 -17.16 -22.99
CA SER A 23 -2.34 -15.90 -23.36
C SER A 23 -0.82 -15.87 -23.20
N LYS A 24 -0.30 -16.32 -22.05
CA LYS A 24 1.15 -16.45 -21.80
C LYS A 24 1.80 -17.40 -22.80
N TRP A 25 1.10 -18.47 -23.18
CA TRP A 25 1.61 -19.39 -24.19
C TRP A 25 1.70 -18.71 -25.56
N LEU A 26 0.61 -18.06 -26.03
CA LEU A 26 0.58 -17.33 -27.31
C LEU A 26 1.66 -16.23 -27.39
N GLU A 27 1.87 -15.49 -26.30
CA GLU A 27 2.91 -14.46 -26.20
C GLU A 27 4.33 -15.06 -26.32
N ARG A 28 4.59 -16.19 -25.64
CA ARG A 28 5.89 -16.86 -25.68
C ARG A 28 6.24 -17.42 -27.07
N VAL A 29 5.25 -17.79 -27.87
CA VAL A 29 5.45 -18.32 -29.23
C VAL A 29 5.35 -17.24 -30.32
N GLY A 30 5.17 -15.97 -29.95
CA GLY A 30 5.17 -14.84 -30.88
C GLY A 30 3.90 -14.69 -31.73
N LEU A 31 2.80 -15.36 -31.37
CA LEU A 31 1.53 -15.33 -32.12
C LEU A 31 0.64 -14.13 -31.78
N THR A 32 1.04 -13.30 -30.81
CA THR A 32 0.38 -12.02 -30.51
C THR A 32 1.11 -10.89 -31.27
N GLY A 33 0.47 -10.35 -32.31
CA GLY A 33 1.07 -9.36 -33.20
C GLY A 33 1.54 -8.07 -32.51
N ARG A 34 2.69 -7.56 -32.95
CA ARG A 34 3.14 -6.19 -32.64
C ARG A 34 2.28 -5.21 -33.43
N SER A 35 1.42 -4.47 -32.74
CA SER A 35 0.70 -3.33 -33.32
C SER A 35 1.71 -2.21 -33.58
N THR A 36 2.17 -2.09 -34.81
CA THR A 36 2.94 -0.96 -35.34
C THR A 36 2.01 -0.06 -36.13
N GLY A 37 1.47 0.98 -35.49
CA GLY A 37 0.81 2.09 -36.17
C GLY A 37 1.74 3.30 -36.22
N ASN A 38 1.92 3.89 -37.39
CA ASN A 38 2.73 5.09 -37.61
C ASN A 38 1.88 6.35 -37.32
N PRO A 39 2.21 7.23 -36.33
CA PRO A 39 1.21 8.13 -35.76
C PRO A 39 1.47 9.64 -35.97
N GLY A 40 1.94 10.12 -37.14
CA GLY A 40 2.33 11.54 -37.29
C GLY A 40 1.23 12.58 -36.92
N GLU A 41 0.02 12.46 -37.47
CA GLU A 41 -1.08 13.39 -37.18
C GLU A 41 -1.84 13.06 -35.88
N ALA A 42 -1.98 11.77 -35.56
CA ALA A 42 -2.58 11.31 -34.31
C ALA A 42 -1.72 11.69 -33.09
N ALA A 43 -0.40 11.82 -33.27
CA ALA A 43 0.55 12.27 -32.25
C ALA A 43 0.30 13.72 -31.85
N GLY A 44 0.20 14.63 -32.83
CA GLY A 44 -0.05 16.04 -32.56
C GLY A 44 -1.36 16.27 -31.81
N MET A 45 -2.43 15.58 -32.23
CA MET A 45 -3.74 15.66 -31.55
C MET A 45 -3.69 15.11 -30.11
N LEU A 46 -2.94 14.03 -29.87
CA LEU A 46 -2.83 13.45 -28.52
C LEU A 46 -2.09 14.40 -27.58
N VAL A 47 -1.02 15.03 -28.05
CA VAL A 47 -0.22 16.01 -27.29
C VAL A 47 -1.04 17.26 -26.99
N ASP A 48 -1.72 17.80 -28.00
CA ASP A 48 -2.58 18.97 -27.84
C ASP A 48 -3.69 18.72 -26.81
N ARG A 49 -4.35 17.56 -26.86
CA ARG A 49 -5.36 17.18 -25.86
C ARG A 49 -4.79 16.96 -24.47
N PHE A 50 -3.61 16.35 -24.37
CA PHE A 50 -2.92 16.20 -23.09
C PHE A 50 -2.65 17.56 -22.44
N GLU A 51 -2.22 18.56 -23.22
CA GLU A 51 -1.95 19.90 -22.71
C GLU A 51 -3.20 20.73 -22.42
N THR A 52 -4.23 20.64 -23.26
CA THR A 52 -5.43 21.48 -23.17
C THR A 52 -6.52 20.90 -22.26
N VAL A 53 -6.75 19.58 -22.33
CA VAL A 53 -7.86 18.90 -21.62
C VAL A 53 -7.35 18.11 -20.41
N GLY A 54 -6.14 17.55 -20.48
CA GLY A 54 -5.52 16.80 -19.40
C GLY A 54 -5.58 17.48 -18.03
N PRO A 55 -5.18 18.77 -17.88
CA PRO A 55 -5.25 19.45 -16.58
C PRO A 55 -6.62 19.43 -15.88
N ALA A 56 -7.71 19.52 -16.65
CA ALA A 56 -9.05 19.49 -16.08
C ALA A 56 -9.40 18.12 -15.46
N ARG A 57 -8.64 17.07 -15.79
CA ARG A 57 -8.91 15.67 -15.39
C ARG A 57 -8.02 15.15 -14.26
N PHE A 58 -7.00 15.91 -13.87
CA PHE A 58 -5.98 15.46 -12.93
C PHE A 58 -6.03 16.22 -11.60
N PHE A 59 -5.22 15.82 -10.62
CA PHE A 59 -5.19 16.46 -9.30
C PHE A 59 -4.92 17.96 -9.40
N GLU A 60 -5.73 18.75 -8.70
CA GLU A 60 -5.65 20.21 -8.73
C GLU A 60 -4.27 20.71 -8.30
N GLY A 61 -3.74 20.10 -7.24
CA GLY A 61 -2.42 20.41 -6.71
C GLY A 61 -1.29 20.19 -7.72
N VAL A 62 -1.44 19.21 -8.61
CA VAL A 62 -0.46 18.99 -9.67
C VAL A 62 -0.64 20.00 -10.79
N VAL A 63 -1.84 20.40 -11.17
CA VAL A 63 -2.01 21.20 -12.40
C VAL A 63 -1.91 22.72 -12.16
N SER A 64 -2.08 23.16 -10.91
CA SER A 64 -2.10 24.58 -10.56
C SER A 64 -0.70 25.21 -10.46
N ASP A 65 -0.48 26.33 -11.13
CA ASP A 65 0.78 27.11 -11.03
C ASP A 65 0.93 27.83 -9.69
N ALA A 66 -0.13 27.94 -8.88
CA ALA A 66 -0.06 28.56 -7.56
C ALA A 66 0.55 27.64 -6.49
N VAL A 67 0.56 26.32 -6.73
CA VAL A 67 0.94 25.31 -5.74
C VAL A 67 2.40 25.40 -5.29
N PRO A 68 3.40 25.59 -6.18
CA PRO A 68 4.78 25.79 -5.75
C PRO A 68 4.95 26.93 -4.75
N GLY A 69 4.31 28.08 -5.02
CA GLY A 69 4.33 29.23 -4.11
C GLY A 69 3.59 28.96 -2.81
N LEU A 70 2.51 28.18 -2.83
CA LEU A 70 1.79 27.76 -1.64
C LEU A 70 2.64 26.84 -0.75
N LEU A 71 3.30 25.84 -1.33
CA LEU A 71 4.21 24.93 -0.65
C LEU A 71 5.38 25.71 -0.02
N ALA A 72 6.04 26.57 -0.77
CA ALA A 72 7.16 27.38 -0.28
C ALA A 72 6.78 28.27 0.91
N ARG A 73 5.54 28.79 0.94
CA ARG A 73 5.07 29.61 2.07
C ARG A 73 4.64 28.81 3.30
N ARG A 74 4.05 27.62 3.11
CA ARG A 74 3.40 26.85 4.18
C ARG A 74 4.27 25.72 4.75
N MET A 75 5.22 25.22 3.97
CA MET A 75 6.01 24.04 4.28
C MET A 75 7.37 24.08 3.56
N PRO A 76 8.20 25.11 3.80
CA PRO A 76 9.49 25.27 3.15
C PRO A 76 10.41 24.05 3.35
N GLU A 77 10.39 23.42 4.52
CA GLU A 77 11.20 22.23 4.81
C GLU A 77 10.82 21.05 3.91
N ALA A 78 9.53 20.90 3.58
CA ALA A 78 9.07 19.87 2.65
C ALA A 78 9.56 20.14 1.22
N CYS A 79 9.64 21.42 0.81
CA CYS A 79 10.23 21.80 -0.47
C CYS A 79 11.71 21.42 -0.54
N ASP A 80 12.48 21.73 0.51
CA ASP A 80 13.90 21.39 0.59
C ASP A 80 14.13 19.88 0.53
N GLN A 81 13.31 19.10 1.24
CA GLN A 81 13.35 17.63 1.19
C GLN A 81 13.04 17.07 -0.20
N ILE A 82 12.05 17.66 -0.90
CA ILE A 82 11.71 17.27 -2.29
C ILE A 82 12.89 17.53 -3.21
N VAL A 83 13.49 18.71 -3.14
CA VAL A 83 14.63 19.11 -3.98
C VAL A 83 15.84 18.24 -3.68
N ALA A 84 16.16 18.01 -2.40
CA ALA A 84 17.26 17.14 -1.99
C ALA A 84 17.10 15.71 -2.52
N ALA A 85 15.88 15.14 -2.42
CA ALA A 85 15.58 13.82 -2.96
C ALA A 85 15.65 13.77 -4.50
N ALA A 86 15.33 14.87 -5.19
CA ALA A 86 15.49 14.95 -6.63
C ALA A 86 16.96 15.03 -7.07
N GLU A 87 17.80 15.76 -6.32
CA GLU A 87 19.24 15.84 -6.59
C GLU A 87 19.95 14.49 -6.43
N THR A 88 19.58 13.68 -5.43
CA THR A 88 20.15 12.32 -5.29
C THR A 88 19.79 11.42 -6.46
N VAL A 89 18.54 11.51 -6.95
CA VAL A 89 18.10 10.80 -8.16
C VAL A 89 18.86 11.27 -9.40
N CYS A 90 19.14 12.57 -9.56
CA CYS A 90 19.98 13.08 -10.65
C CYS A 90 21.41 12.50 -10.62
N GLN A 91 21.87 12.06 -9.46
CA GLN A 91 23.14 11.35 -9.27
C GLN A 91 23.00 9.82 -9.40
N ARG A 92 21.84 9.31 -9.83
CA ARG A 92 21.49 7.88 -9.94
C ARG A 92 21.60 7.12 -8.61
N ARG A 93 21.26 7.79 -7.51
CA ARG A 93 21.20 7.22 -6.16
C ARG A 93 19.75 7.18 -5.69
N PHE A 94 19.33 6.04 -5.16
CA PHE A 94 17.93 5.79 -4.80
C PHE A 94 17.79 5.33 -3.36
N ASP A 95 16.85 5.93 -2.64
CA ASP A 95 16.44 5.49 -1.30
C ASP A 95 15.21 4.61 -1.43
N LEU A 96 15.31 3.33 -1.07
CA LEU A 96 14.25 2.32 -1.30
C LEU A 96 14.19 1.37 -0.10
N LEU A 97 12.99 1.08 0.42
CA LEU A 97 12.75 0.03 1.43
C LEU A 97 13.68 0.12 2.67
N GLY A 98 14.00 1.33 3.13
CA GLY A 98 14.91 1.58 4.25
C GLY A 98 16.40 1.68 3.88
N TYR A 99 16.80 1.20 2.70
CA TYR A 99 18.14 1.41 2.16
C TYR A 99 18.32 2.85 1.66
N ARG A 100 19.55 3.37 1.80
CA ARG A 100 19.92 4.74 1.40
C ARG A 100 20.98 4.74 0.31
N GLY A 101 20.81 5.61 -0.68
CA GLY A 101 21.81 5.89 -1.70
C GLY A 101 22.19 4.69 -2.58
N LEU A 102 21.25 3.76 -2.82
CA LEU A 102 21.47 2.58 -3.66
C LEU A 102 21.87 2.96 -5.08
N VAL A 103 22.84 2.24 -5.63
CA VAL A 103 23.35 2.41 -6.99
C VAL A 103 23.10 1.11 -7.76
N PHE A 104 22.43 1.22 -8.90
CA PHE A 104 22.01 0.09 -9.73
C PHE A 104 22.89 -0.08 -10.99
N GLY A 105 24.10 0.49 -10.98
CA GLY A 105 25.02 0.52 -12.11
C GLY A 105 25.00 1.85 -12.89
N ASP A 106 25.97 2.02 -13.78
CA ASP A 106 26.06 3.14 -14.72
C ASP A 106 26.39 2.62 -16.14
N PRO A 107 25.41 2.60 -17.08
CA PRO A 107 24.02 3.03 -16.92
C PRO A 107 23.23 2.13 -15.95
N VAL A 108 22.05 2.59 -15.51
CA VAL A 108 21.19 1.84 -14.58
C VAL A 108 20.80 0.48 -15.15
N ASP A 109 21.10 -0.59 -14.43
CA ASP A 109 20.64 -1.95 -14.73
C ASP A 109 19.30 -2.21 -14.02
N TRP A 110 18.23 -2.08 -14.80
CA TRP A 110 16.84 -2.22 -14.34
C TRP A 110 16.47 -3.63 -13.85
N HIS A 111 17.38 -4.60 -13.95
CA HIS A 111 17.20 -5.99 -13.53
C HIS A 111 18.12 -6.38 -12.36
N LEU A 112 18.96 -5.46 -11.88
CA LEU A 112 19.92 -5.70 -10.81
C LEU A 112 19.26 -5.49 -9.44
N ASP A 113 19.40 -6.46 -8.56
CA ASP A 113 19.31 -6.26 -7.11
C ASP A 113 20.70 -5.87 -6.59
N PRO A 114 20.92 -4.60 -6.16
CA PRO A 114 22.22 -4.12 -5.73
C PRO A 114 22.63 -4.65 -4.36
N ILE A 115 21.70 -5.22 -3.58
CA ILE A 115 21.99 -5.77 -2.25
C ILE A 115 22.67 -7.14 -2.40
N SER A 116 22.07 -8.04 -3.20
CA SER A 116 22.65 -9.36 -3.45
C SER A 116 23.64 -9.38 -4.62
N GLY A 117 23.69 -8.33 -5.44
CA GLY A 117 24.45 -8.28 -6.69
C GLY A 117 23.87 -9.15 -7.81
N ARG A 118 22.67 -9.72 -7.62
CA ARG A 118 22.04 -10.63 -8.58
C ARG A 118 21.26 -9.86 -9.63
N ARG A 119 21.38 -10.32 -10.88
CA ARG A 119 20.66 -9.76 -12.01
C ARG A 119 19.59 -10.73 -12.50
N ALA A 120 18.32 -10.31 -12.45
CA ALA A 120 17.19 -11.13 -12.86
C ALA A 120 17.26 -11.51 -14.36
N PRO A 121 16.93 -12.76 -14.75
CA PRO A 121 17.03 -13.19 -16.14
C PRO A 121 16.18 -12.37 -17.12
N PHE A 122 16.74 -12.15 -18.32
CA PHE A 122 16.03 -11.48 -19.41
C PHE A 122 15.20 -12.48 -20.23
N ALA A 123 14.04 -12.85 -19.70
CA ALA A 123 13.13 -13.81 -20.32
C ALA A 123 11.68 -13.29 -20.28
N HIS A 124 10.77 -13.96 -21.01
CA HIS A 124 9.34 -13.70 -20.84
C HIS A 124 8.95 -13.80 -19.37
N TRP A 125 8.23 -12.80 -18.86
CA TRP A 125 7.97 -12.64 -17.42
C TRP A 125 7.40 -13.90 -16.77
N SER A 126 6.55 -14.65 -17.50
CA SER A 126 5.90 -15.85 -16.99
C SER A 126 6.83 -17.06 -16.79
N ARG A 127 8.12 -16.93 -17.13
CA ARG A 127 9.16 -17.93 -16.88
C ARG A 127 10.02 -17.60 -15.66
N LEU A 128 9.77 -16.45 -15.04
CA LEU A 128 10.49 -16.00 -13.85
C LEU A 128 9.69 -16.37 -12.61
N ASP A 129 10.38 -16.85 -11.58
CA ASP A 129 9.82 -16.96 -10.24
C ASP A 129 10.34 -15.78 -9.40
N PRO A 130 9.50 -14.76 -9.12
CA PRO A 130 9.94 -13.60 -8.35
C PRO A 130 10.20 -13.91 -6.87
N LEU A 131 9.82 -15.10 -6.39
CA LEU A 131 10.06 -15.54 -5.02
C LEU A 131 11.32 -16.39 -4.87
N ASP A 132 12.07 -16.62 -5.95
CA ASP A 132 13.34 -17.33 -5.93
C ASP A 132 14.53 -16.35 -5.84
N PRO A 133 15.01 -16.01 -4.63
CA PRO A 133 16.10 -15.06 -4.46
C PRO A 133 17.43 -15.56 -5.05
N ALA A 134 17.59 -16.87 -5.25
CA ALA A 134 18.80 -17.40 -5.88
C ALA A 134 18.88 -17.01 -7.36
N THR A 135 17.73 -16.94 -8.04
CA THR A 135 17.68 -16.58 -9.47
C THR A 135 17.53 -15.07 -9.68
N VAL A 136 16.69 -14.39 -8.91
CA VAL A 136 16.33 -12.99 -9.19
C VAL A 136 16.83 -11.96 -8.17
N GLY A 137 17.47 -12.39 -7.09
CA GLY A 137 17.76 -11.51 -5.95
C GLY A 137 16.50 -11.15 -5.17
N ASP A 138 16.56 -10.07 -4.37
CA ASP A 138 15.36 -9.50 -3.77
C ASP A 138 14.53 -8.76 -4.84
N SER A 139 13.49 -9.43 -5.34
CA SER A 139 12.59 -8.86 -6.34
C SER A 139 11.91 -7.58 -5.88
N LYS A 140 11.74 -7.36 -4.57
CA LYS A 140 11.13 -6.13 -4.04
C LYS A 140 12.04 -4.91 -4.22
N VAL A 141 13.35 -5.03 -3.99
CA VAL A 141 14.29 -3.92 -4.24
C VAL A 141 14.30 -3.54 -5.72
N VAL A 142 14.33 -4.54 -6.62
CA VAL A 142 14.27 -4.32 -8.07
C VAL A 142 12.95 -3.66 -8.45
N TRP A 143 11.82 -4.16 -7.95
CA TRP A 143 10.51 -3.60 -8.27
C TRP A 143 10.32 -2.20 -7.72
N GLU A 144 10.81 -1.87 -6.52
CA GLU A 144 10.63 -0.53 -5.94
C GLU A 144 11.31 0.56 -6.80
N LEU A 145 12.52 0.28 -7.30
CA LEU A 145 13.16 1.13 -8.31
C LEU A 145 12.26 1.25 -9.54
N ASN A 146 11.79 0.11 -10.06
CA ASN A 146 11.06 0.03 -11.31
C ASN A 146 9.59 0.48 -11.20
N ARG A 147 9.04 0.76 -10.01
CA ARG A 147 7.77 1.48 -9.84
C ARG A 147 7.87 2.91 -10.33
N HIS A 148 9.09 3.45 -10.51
CA HIS A 148 9.35 4.80 -11.01
C HIS A 148 8.70 5.91 -10.18
N GLN A 149 8.33 5.61 -8.93
CA GLN A 149 7.71 6.58 -8.03
C GLN A 149 8.63 7.78 -7.73
N TRP A 150 9.94 7.56 -7.79
CA TRP A 150 10.96 8.61 -7.71
C TRP A 150 10.91 9.62 -8.88
N LEU A 151 10.27 9.30 -10.03
CA LEU A 151 10.01 10.28 -11.09
C LEU A 151 9.05 11.38 -10.62
N VAL A 152 8.16 11.06 -9.69
CA VAL A 152 7.25 12.04 -9.08
C VAL A 152 8.05 13.07 -8.29
N ARG A 153 9.12 12.68 -7.59
CA ARG A 153 10.01 13.60 -6.88
C ARG A 153 10.74 14.55 -7.82
N LEU A 154 11.28 14.04 -8.92
CA LEU A 154 11.87 14.89 -9.96
C LEU A 154 10.85 15.91 -10.50
N GLY A 155 9.61 15.47 -10.74
CA GLY A 155 8.53 16.34 -11.21
C GLY A 155 8.10 17.39 -10.18
N GLN A 156 8.02 17.03 -8.90
CA GLN A 156 7.76 17.98 -7.83
C GLN A 156 8.88 19.03 -7.74
N ALA A 157 10.16 18.60 -7.78
CA ALA A 157 11.30 19.50 -7.75
C ALA A 157 11.32 20.44 -8.98
N TYR A 158 11.03 19.92 -10.18
CA TYR A 158 10.84 20.74 -11.38
C TYR A 158 9.78 21.82 -11.19
N ARG A 159 8.67 21.49 -10.53
CA ARG A 159 7.61 22.48 -10.29
C ARG A 159 7.99 23.54 -9.27
N LEU A 160 8.83 23.19 -8.31
CA LEU A 160 9.35 24.12 -7.31
C LEU A 160 10.44 25.04 -7.88
N THR A 161 11.35 24.52 -8.72
CA THR A 161 12.56 25.24 -9.14
C THR A 161 12.56 25.69 -10.60
N ARG A 162 11.74 25.06 -11.45
CA ARG A 162 11.77 25.15 -12.92
C ARG A 162 13.12 24.74 -13.54
N ASP A 163 13.94 23.98 -12.82
CA ASP A 163 15.22 23.47 -13.35
C ASP A 163 14.98 22.31 -14.35
N GLU A 164 15.25 22.58 -15.61
CA GLU A 164 15.11 21.62 -16.71
C GLU A 164 16.04 20.41 -16.60
N ARG A 165 17.05 20.40 -15.71
CA ARG A 165 17.84 19.18 -15.42
C ARG A 165 16.94 18.03 -14.97
N TYR A 166 15.96 18.29 -14.10
CA TYR A 166 15.05 17.24 -13.61
C TYR A 166 14.21 16.64 -14.74
N ALA A 167 13.71 17.47 -15.65
CA ALA A 167 12.92 17.03 -16.80
C ALA A 167 13.76 16.23 -17.81
N ARG A 168 15.01 16.66 -18.05
CA ARG A 168 15.97 15.91 -18.89
C ARG A 168 16.32 14.55 -18.27
N THR A 169 16.57 14.49 -16.95
CA THR A 169 16.83 13.25 -16.21
C THR A 169 15.63 12.29 -16.31
N PHE A 170 14.42 12.79 -16.07
CA PHE A 170 13.18 12.02 -16.25
C PHE A 170 13.07 11.43 -17.67
N ALA A 171 13.18 12.28 -18.70
CA ALA A 171 13.04 11.84 -20.08
C ALA A 171 14.15 10.85 -20.50
N GLY A 172 15.38 11.05 -20.01
CA GLY A 172 16.50 10.12 -20.20
C GLY A 172 16.19 8.74 -19.63
N HIS A 173 15.83 8.66 -18.35
CA HIS A 173 15.56 7.39 -17.69
C HIS A 173 14.34 6.66 -18.26
N VAL A 174 13.26 7.36 -18.62
CA VAL A 174 12.10 6.70 -19.26
C VAL A 174 12.49 6.10 -20.61
N ARG A 175 13.32 6.78 -21.41
CA ARG A 175 13.83 6.23 -22.70
C ARG A 175 14.75 5.03 -22.47
N GLU A 176 15.68 5.11 -21.52
CA GLU A 176 16.57 4.00 -21.15
C GLU A 176 15.76 2.79 -20.68
N TRP A 177 14.83 3.00 -19.76
CA TRP A 177 13.98 1.94 -19.23
C TRP A 177 13.13 1.28 -20.30
N THR A 178 12.50 2.08 -21.18
CA THR A 178 11.64 1.56 -22.26
C THR A 178 12.43 0.70 -23.24
N ARG A 179 13.68 1.06 -23.52
CA ARG A 179 14.58 0.25 -24.35
C ARG A 179 14.99 -1.05 -23.65
N ALA A 180 15.29 -0.98 -22.35
CA ALA A 180 15.75 -2.11 -21.56
C ALA A 180 14.63 -3.08 -21.16
N ASN A 181 13.36 -2.63 -21.09
CA ASN A 181 12.24 -3.41 -20.57
C ASN A 181 11.06 -3.51 -21.57
N PRO A 182 11.23 -4.21 -22.71
CA PRO A 182 10.15 -4.44 -23.66
C PRO A 182 8.91 -5.06 -22.98
N PRO A 183 7.68 -4.70 -23.40
CA PRO A 183 6.46 -5.28 -22.83
C PRO A 183 6.46 -6.81 -22.77
N GLY A 184 6.20 -7.34 -21.58
CA GLY A 184 6.15 -8.78 -21.31
C GLY A 184 7.50 -9.47 -21.11
N ILE A 185 8.61 -8.73 -21.12
CA ILE A 185 9.96 -9.28 -20.93
C ILE A 185 10.56 -8.77 -19.63
N GLY A 186 11.11 -9.67 -18.82
CA GLY A 186 11.83 -9.34 -17.61
C GLY A 186 11.00 -9.33 -16.34
N ILE A 187 11.70 -9.21 -15.22
CA ILE A 187 11.14 -9.21 -13.87
C ILE A 187 10.16 -8.04 -13.66
N ASN A 188 10.37 -6.92 -14.35
CA ASN A 188 9.55 -5.72 -14.26
C ASN A 188 8.13 -5.88 -14.84
N TRP A 189 7.86 -6.98 -15.54
CA TRP A 189 6.55 -7.38 -16.03
C TRP A 189 6.02 -8.64 -15.33
N ALA A 190 6.63 -9.10 -14.22
CA ALA A 190 6.23 -10.33 -13.55
C ALA A 190 5.09 -10.15 -12.52
N SER A 191 4.78 -8.90 -12.14
CA SER A 191 3.70 -8.57 -11.20
C SER A 191 2.85 -7.43 -11.74
N SER A 192 1.55 -7.67 -11.91
CA SER A 192 0.59 -6.67 -12.43
C SER A 192 0.47 -5.44 -11.53
N LEU A 193 0.59 -5.61 -10.21
CA LEU A 193 0.63 -4.47 -9.29
C LEU A 193 1.78 -3.52 -9.62
N GLU A 194 2.98 -4.06 -9.87
CA GLU A 194 4.17 -3.24 -10.15
C GLU A 194 4.05 -2.51 -11.49
N VAL A 195 3.44 -3.16 -12.49
CA VAL A 195 3.09 -2.55 -13.78
C VAL A 195 2.08 -1.42 -13.59
N ALA A 196 1.08 -1.60 -12.72
CA ALA A 196 0.06 -0.59 -12.43
C ALA A 196 0.63 0.62 -11.65
N LEU A 197 1.47 0.39 -10.64
CA LEU A 197 2.11 1.47 -9.88
C LEU A 197 3.04 2.31 -10.76
N ARG A 198 3.81 1.68 -11.66
CA ARG A 198 4.62 2.39 -12.66
C ARG A 198 3.77 3.21 -13.62
N LEU A 199 2.63 2.67 -14.07
CA LEU A 199 1.68 3.41 -14.90
C LEU A 199 1.17 4.67 -14.16
N ILE A 200 0.81 4.54 -12.88
CA ILE A 200 0.36 5.68 -12.05
C ILE A 200 1.48 6.72 -11.95
N ALA A 201 2.72 6.30 -11.64
CA ALA A 201 3.87 7.20 -11.55
C ALA A 201 4.15 7.93 -12.87
N TRP A 202 4.01 7.25 -14.02
CA TRP A 202 4.17 7.86 -15.34
C TRP A 202 3.10 8.89 -15.65
N CYS A 203 1.84 8.64 -15.24
CA CYS A 203 0.78 9.64 -15.35
C CYS A 203 1.15 10.88 -14.54
N TRP A 204 1.55 10.72 -13.28
CA TRP A 204 1.98 11.83 -12.43
C TRP A 204 3.15 12.61 -13.01
N ALA A 205 4.20 11.92 -13.48
CA ALA A 205 5.38 12.54 -14.06
C ALA A 205 5.02 13.40 -15.29
N LEU A 206 4.20 12.87 -16.21
CA LEU A 206 3.74 13.64 -17.38
C LEU A 206 3.09 14.97 -16.96
N PHE A 207 2.17 14.94 -15.98
CA PHE A 207 1.47 16.15 -15.53
C PHE A 207 2.37 17.12 -14.75
N LEU A 208 3.33 16.61 -13.96
CA LEU A 208 4.26 17.45 -13.22
C LEU A 208 5.24 18.19 -14.13
N PHE A 209 5.68 17.56 -15.23
CA PHE A 209 6.63 18.14 -16.18
C PHE A 209 5.98 18.91 -17.34
N ARG A 210 4.67 19.17 -17.28
CA ARG A 210 3.97 19.97 -18.30
C ARG A 210 4.65 21.32 -18.53
N GLY A 211 4.72 21.71 -19.80
CA GLY A 211 5.41 22.92 -20.23
C GLY A 211 6.93 22.79 -20.38
N SER A 212 7.56 21.68 -19.95
CA SER A 212 8.98 21.44 -20.20
C SER A 212 9.21 21.08 -21.67
N PRO A 213 10.26 21.63 -22.32
CA PRO A 213 10.72 21.18 -23.64
C PRO A 213 11.13 19.71 -23.70
N ALA A 214 11.40 19.06 -22.56
CA ALA A 214 11.70 17.63 -22.51
C ALA A 214 10.49 16.75 -22.89
N LEU A 215 9.26 17.28 -22.76
CA LEU A 215 8.01 16.66 -23.19
C LEU A 215 7.73 16.96 -24.67
N ALA A 216 8.74 16.75 -25.52
CA ALA A 216 8.56 16.83 -26.97
C ALA A 216 7.45 15.88 -27.44
N PRO A 217 6.71 16.21 -28.52
CA PRO A 217 5.56 15.42 -28.98
C PRO A 217 5.83 13.92 -29.10
N GLU A 218 6.98 13.55 -29.65
CA GLU A 218 7.40 12.16 -29.85
C GLU A 218 7.57 11.41 -28.52
N PHE A 219 8.05 12.11 -27.49
CA PHE A 219 8.24 11.54 -26.17
C PHE A 219 6.90 11.31 -25.47
N VAL A 220 5.98 12.28 -25.52
CA VAL A 220 4.63 12.14 -24.96
C VAL A 220 3.88 10.99 -25.63
N VAL A 221 3.98 10.87 -26.96
CA VAL A 221 3.39 9.75 -27.71
C VAL A 221 4.01 8.41 -27.33
N GLY A 222 5.33 8.36 -27.17
CA GLY A 222 6.04 7.18 -26.67
C GLY A 222 5.54 6.75 -25.28
N MET A 223 5.40 7.69 -24.36
CA MET A 223 4.87 7.43 -23.02
C MET A 223 3.41 6.99 -23.04
N ALA A 224 2.56 7.60 -23.86
CA ALA A 224 1.17 7.17 -24.03
C ALA A 224 1.08 5.75 -24.62
N GLY A 225 1.95 5.42 -25.57
CA GLY A 225 2.11 4.05 -26.08
C GLY A 225 2.54 3.06 -24.98
N GLY A 226 3.45 3.47 -24.10
CA GLY A 226 3.85 2.72 -22.91
C GLY A 226 2.69 2.53 -21.92
N ILE A 227 1.95 3.58 -21.58
CA ILE A 227 0.78 3.54 -20.70
C ILE A 227 -0.28 2.58 -21.26
N ARG A 228 -0.54 2.64 -22.58
CA ARG A 228 -1.42 1.69 -23.27
C ARG A 228 -0.96 0.24 -23.09
N ALA A 229 0.35 -0.03 -23.24
CA ALA A 229 0.91 -1.37 -23.05
C ALA A 229 0.77 -1.86 -21.60
N HIS A 230 1.05 -1.00 -20.62
CA HIS A 230 0.89 -1.30 -19.20
C HIS A 230 -0.58 -1.59 -18.86
N ALA A 231 -1.51 -0.73 -19.26
CA ALA A 231 -2.94 -0.94 -18.99
C ALA A 231 -3.48 -2.21 -19.67
N SER A 232 -3.09 -2.48 -20.91
CA SER A 232 -3.49 -3.70 -21.62
C SER A 232 -2.96 -4.96 -20.93
N TYR A 233 -1.72 -4.91 -20.44
CA TYR A 233 -1.12 -6.00 -19.68
C TYR A 233 -1.88 -6.23 -18.36
N VAL A 234 -2.09 -5.16 -17.58
CA VAL A 234 -2.79 -5.23 -16.28
C VAL A 234 -4.20 -5.78 -16.46
N GLU A 235 -4.97 -5.27 -17.42
CA GLU A 235 -6.31 -5.77 -17.74
C GLU A 235 -6.32 -7.28 -18.02
N LYS A 236 -5.29 -7.78 -18.71
CA LYS A 236 -5.16 -9.18 -19.11
C LYS A 236 -4.79 -10.08 -17.92
N TYR A 237 -3.96 -9.56 -17.01
CA TYR A 237 -3.33 -10.31 -15.92
C TYR A 237 -3.73 -9.81 -14.53
N LEU A 238 -4.97 -9.33 -14.39
CA LEU A 238 -5.56 -8.97 -13.09
C LEU A 238 -5.46 -10.13 -12.08
N SER A 239 -5.10 -9.79 -10.84
CA SER A 239 -4.74 -10.72 -9.76
C SER A 239 -5.94 -11.36 -9.04
N TYR A 240 -7.11 -11.49 -9.69
CA TYR A 240 -8.37 -12.01 -9.11
C TYR A 240 -8.26 -13.31 -8.30
N TYR A 241 -7.30 -14.18 -8.63
CA TYR A 241 -7.15 -15.48 -7.99
C TYR A 241 -5.71 -15.78 -7.56
N PHE A 242 -4.79 -14.82 -7.67
CA PHE A 242 -3.41 -14.98 -7.22
C PHE A 242 -3.17 -14.18 -5.93
N ALA A 243 -3.45 -12.88 -5.99
CA ALA A 243 -3.38 -11.96 -4.87
C ALA A 243 -4.60 -11.01 -4.94
N PRO A 244 -5.82 -11.48 -4.59
CA PRO A 244 -7.04 -10.68 -4.68
C PRO A 244 -7.19 -9.70 -3.51
N ASN A 245 -6.11 -8.99 -3.21
CA ASN A 245 -5.93 -8.15 -2.04
C ASN A 245 -5.49 -6.76 -2.49
N THR A 246 -4.55 -6.12 -1.78
CA THR A 246 -3.98 -4.81 -2.16
C THR A 246 -3.45 -4.80 -3.60
N HIS A 247 -3.00 -5.95 -4.14
CA HIS A 247 -2.62 -6.06 -5.55
C HIS A 247 -3.77 -5.70 -6.49
N LEU A 248 -4.94 -6.29 -6.31
CA LEU A 248 -6.08 -6.10 -7.22
C LEU A 248 -6.64 -4.67 -7.18
N THR A 249 -6.64 -4.03 -6.01
CA THR A 249 -7.08 -2.62 -5.88
C THR A 249 -6.06 -1.66 -6.49
N GLY A 250 -4.76 -1.87 -6.29
CA GLY A 250 -3.71 -1.09 -6.97
C GLY A 250 -3.73 -1.24 -8.50
N GLU A 251 -3.93 -2.47 -8.99
CA GLU A 251 -4.12 -2.78 -10.41
C GLU A 251 -5.33 -2.04 -11.01
N ALA A 252 -6.47 -2.10 -10.31
CA ALA A 252 -7.70 -1.43 -10.72
C ALA A 252 -7.55 0.09 -10.75
N LEU A 253 -6.82 0.68 -9.79
CA LEU A 253 -6.51 2.09 -9.79
C LEU A 253 -5.66 2.48 -11.00
N GLY A 254 -4.63 1.68 -11.35
CA GLY A 254 -3.83 1.92 -12.56
C GLY A 254 -4.66 1.92 -13.85
N LEU A 255 -5.60 0.98 -13.98
CA LEU A 255 -6.57 0.98 -15.10
C LEU A 255 -7.46 2.22 -15.10
N PHE A 256 -7.90 2.67 -13.93
CA PHE A 256 -8.72 3.87 -13.80
C PHE A 256 -7.95 5.14 -14.23
N TYR A 257 -6.70 5.30 -13.78
CA TYR A 257 -5.80 6.37 -14.21
C TYR A 257 -5.68 6.43 -15.73
N ALA A 258 -5.33 5.31 -16.38
CA ALA A 258 -5.17 5.25 -17.83
C ALA A 258 -6.47 5.63 -18.56
N GLY A 259 -7.60 5.10 -18.10
CA GLY A 259 -8.89 5.30 -18.74
C GLY A 259 -9.47 6.71 -18.60
N VAL A 260 -9.13 7.42 -17.52
CA VAL A 260 -9.59 8.79 -17.26
C VAL A 260 -8.72 9.83 -17.96
N LEU A 261 -7.39 9.68 -17.85
CA LEU A 261 -6.44 10.69 -18.28
C LEU A 261 -6.13 10.63 -19.78
N PHE A 262 -6.30 9.47 -20.39
CA PHE A 262 -6.00 9.26 -21.82
C PHE A 262 -7.20 8.60 -22.53
N PRO A 263 -8.37 9.28 -22.59
CA PRO A 263 -9.60 8.72 -23.18
C PRO A 263 -9.46 8.38 -24.67
N GLU A 264 -8.46 8.91 -25.37
CA GLU A 264 -8.14 8.65 -26.76
C GLU A 264 -7.54 7.25 -26.98
N LEU A 265 -6.94 6.66 -25.93
CA LEU A 265 -6.30 5.36 -26.08
C LEU A 265 -7.34 4.26 -26.32
N LEU A 266 -6.98 3.36 -27.23
CA LEU A 266 -7.75 2.14 -27.46
C LEU A 266 -7.84 1.33 -26.16
N GLY A 267 -9.04 1.22 -25.61
CA GLY A 267 -9.30 0.53 -24.34
C GLY A 267 -9.60 1.46 -23.17
N ALA A 268 -9.35 2.77 -23.27
CA ALA A 268 -9.50 3.72 -22.16
C ALA A 268 -10.87 3.68 -21.48
N ARG A 269 -11.96 3.74 -22.28
CA ARG A 269 -13.33 3.61 -21.75
C ARG A 269 -13.55 2.30 -20.97
N ARG A 270 -12.98 1.19 -21.47
CA ARG A 270 -13.09 -0.13 -20.85
C ARG A 270 -12.28 -0.18 -19.56
N TRP A 271 -11.04 0.33 -19.55
CA TRP A 271 -10.19 0.39 -18.35
C TRP A 271 -10.78 1.28 -17.27
N ARG A 272 -11.33 2.44 -17.63
CA ARG A 272 -12.06 3.32 -16.69
C ARG A 272 -13.20 2.56 -16.02
N ALA A 273 -14.05 1.92 -16.80
CA ALA A 273 -15.20 1.17 -16.28
C ALA A 273 -14.77 -0.05 -15.46
N LEU A 274 -13.74 -0.78 -15.90
CA LEU A 274 -13.21 -1.96 -15.22
C LEU A 274 -12.57 -1.59 -13.89
N GLY A 275 -11.70 -0.58 -13.85
CA GLY A 275 -11.06 -0.09 -12.64
C GLY A 275 -12.07 0.39 -11.61
N ALA A 276 -13.02 1.24 -12.01
CA ALA A 276 -14.07 1.75 -11.12
C ALA A 276 -14.95 0.62 -10.56
N ARG A 277 -15.31 -0.36 -11.39
CA ARG A 277 -16.09 -1.53 -10.95
C ARG A 277 -15.31 -2.38 -9.96
N ILE A 278 -14.06 -2.73 -10.25
CA ILE A 278 -13.24 -3.55 -9.34
C ILE A 278 -13.05 -2.83 -7.99
N LEU A 279 -12.71 -1.54 -7.99
CA LEU A 279 -12.56 -0.76 -6.76
C LEU A 279 -13.87 -0.74 -5.96
N THR A 280 -15.01 -0.57 -6.63
CA THR A 280 -16.32 -0.63 -5.96
C THR A 280 -16.61 -2.01 -5.35
N ASP A 281 -16.39 -3.08 -6.12
CA ASP A 281 -16.66 -4.45 -5.68
C ASP A 281 -15.71 -4.89 -4.56
N GLN A 282 -14.43 -4.53 -4.65
CA GLN A 282 -13.40 -4.93 -3.70
C GLN A 282 -13.50 -4.17 -2.38
N LEU A 283 -13.91 -2.90 -2.38
CA LEU A 283 -14.11 -2.16 -1.14
C LEU A 283 -15.10 -2.86 -0.20
N GLN A 284 -16.16 -3.43 -0.75
CA GLN A 284 -17.16 -4.18 0.02
C GLN A 284 -16.62 -5.51 0.55
N ARG A 285 -15.69 -6.15 -0.19
CA ARG A 285 -15.16 -7.48 0.11
C ARG A 285 -13.94 -7.46 1.03
N GLN A 286 -13.08 -6.45 0.88
CA GLN A 286 -11.78 -6.38 1.52
C GLN A 286 -11.79 -5.49 2.77
N VAL A 287 -12.82 -4.66 2.95
CA VAL A 287 -13.00 -3.83 4.15
C VAL A 287 -14.18 -4.37 4.95
N LEU A 288 -13.89 -4.76 6.18
CA LEU A 288 -14.87 -5.29 7.12
C LEU A 288 -15.86 -4.20 7.57
N PRO A 289 -17.04 -4.56 8.11
CA PRO A 289 -18.06 -3.57 8.49
C PRO A 289 -17.56 -2.49 9.46
N ASP A 290 -16.66 -2.84 10.38
CA ASP A 290 -16.03 -1.94 11.34
C ASP A 290 -14.87 -1.09 10.79
N GLY A 291 -14.48 -1.29 9.52
CA GLY A 291 -13.44 -0.54 8.83
C GLY A 291 -12.08 -1.21 8.78
N VAL A 292 -11.87 -2.32 9.50
CA VAL A 292 -10.59 -3.04 9.45
C VAL A 292 -10.40 -3.68 8.08
N TYR A 293 -9.20 -3.53 7.53
CA TYR A 293 -8.83 -4.14 6.26
C TYR A 293 -8.51 -5.62 6.47
N PHE A 294 -9.08 -6.47 5.63
CA PHE A 294 -9.05 -7.93 5.82
C PHE A 294 -7.65 -8.57 5.81
N GLU A 295 -6.61 -7.86 5.35
CA GLU A 295 -5.23 -8.37 5.42
C GLU A 295 -4.62 -8.31 6.81
N GLN A 296 -5.29 -7.68 7.78
CA GLN A 296 -4.81 -7.46 9.16
C GLN A 296 -3.42 -6.83 9.19
N SER A 297 -3.24 -5.77 8.40
CA SER A 297 -2.02 -4.98 8.41
C SER A 297 -2.34 -3.50 8.32
N THR A 298 -1.74 -2.71 9.21
CA THR A 298 -1.86 -1.24 9.22
C THR A 298 -1.23 -0.63 7.97
N CYS A 299 -0.11 -1.19 7.48
CA CYS A 299 0.54 -0.76 6.26
C CYS A 299 -0.31 -1.03 5.00
N TYR A 300 -0.87 -2.23 4.85
CA TYR A 300 -1.70 -2.56 3.69
C TYR A 300 -3.06 -1.86 3.72
N GLN A 301 -3.61 -1.63 4.92
CA GLN A 301 -4.76 -0.74 5.07
C GLN A 301 -4.43 0.67 4.60
N ARG A 302 -3.23 1.20 4.90
CA ARG A 302 -2.81 2.54 4.46
C ARG A 302 -2.75 2.63 2.93
N TYR A 303 -2.09 1.68 2.28
CA TYR A 303 -2.07 1.58 0.82
C TYR A 303 -3.49 1.58 0.22
N THR A 304 -4.39 0.85 0.85
CA THR A 304 -5.78 0.76 0.40
C THR A 304 -6.51 2.08 0.59
N VAL A 305 -6.33 2.77 1.73
CA VAL A 305 -6.88 4.12 1.93
C VAL A 305 -6.34 5.10 0.90
N GLU A 306 -5.02 5.15 0.68
CA GLU A 306 -4.41 6.00 -0.36
C GLU A 306 -4.98 5.71 -1.74
N THR A 307 -5.17 4.43 -2.07
CA THR A 307 -5.80 3.98 -3.33
C THR A 307 -7.20 4.55 -3.50
N TYR A 308 -8.05 4.46 -2.47
CA TYR A 308 -9.41 4.98 -2.54
C TYR A 308 -9.48 6.51 -2.47
N LEU A 309 -8.58 7.18 -1.75
CA LEU A 309 -8.48 8.65 -1.77
C LEU A 309 -8.18 9.12 -3.21
N HIS A 310 -7.19 8.53 -3.87
CA HIS A 310 -6.89 8.84 -5.27
C HIS A 310 -8.08 8.55 -6.19
N PHE A 311 -8.75 7.40 -6.01
CA PHE A 311 -9.93 7.04 -6.79
C PHE A 311 -11.06 8.05 -6.62
N LEU A 312 -11.44 8.39 -5.38
CA LEU A 312 -12.54 9.31 -5.08
C LEU A 312 -12.28 10.70 -5.67
N LEU A 313 -11.06 11.21 -5.53
CA LEU A 313 -10.67 12.52 -6.06
C LEU A 313 -10.73 12.55 -7.59
N LEU A 314 -10.15 11.55 -8.26
CA LEU A 314 -10.19 11.46 -9.71
C LEU A 314 -11.61 11.20 -10.23
N ALA A 315 -12.39 10.36 -9.54
CA ALA A 315 -13.77 10.07 -9.92
C ALA A 315 -14.64 11.33 -9.83
N GLY A 316 -14.56 12.06 -8.71
CA GLY A 316 -15.27 13.32 -8.52
C GLY A 316 -14.90 14.36 -9.57
N ARG A 317 -13.61 14.55 -9.82
CA ARG A 317 -13.14 15.52 -10.83
C ARG A 317 -13.53 15.18 -12.26
N ASN A 318 -13.71 13.89 -12.57
CA ASN A 318 -14.05 13.43 -13.91
C ASN A 318 -15.52 13.02 -14.08
N GLY A 319 -16.38 13.39 -13.12
CA GLY A 319 -17.82 13.09 -13.17
C GLY A 319 -18.14 11.59 -13.22
N VAL A 320 -17.27 10.75 -12.67
CA VAL A 320 -17.51 9.31 -12.53
C VAL A 320 -18.29 9.08 -11.25
N ALA A 321 -19.52 8.59 -11.38
CA ALA A 321 -20.35 8.25 -10.23
C ALA A 321 -19.73 7.11 -9.41
N VAL A 322 -19.69 7.31 -8.09
CA VAL A 322 -19.29 6.30 -7.10
C VAL A 322 -20.43 6.11 -6.11
N PRO A 323 -20.61 4.91 -5.52
CA PRO A 323 -21.63 4.72 -4.51
C PRO A 323 -21.39 5.63 -3.30
N PRO A 324 -22.43 6.28 -2.71
CA PRO A 324 -22.26 7.15 -1.54
C PRO A 324 -21.59 6.44 -0.36
N THR A 325 -21.89 5.15 -0.18
CA THR A 325 -21.33 4.29 0.88
C THR A 325 -19.81 4.10 0.78
N MET A 326 -19.21 4.40 -0.37
CA MET A 326 -17.77 4.31 -0.56
C MET A 326 -17.02 5.30 0.35
N GLY A 327 -17.46 6.56 0.39
CA GLY A 327 -16.84 7.58 1.24
C GLY A 327 -16.94 7.22 2.73
N GLU A 328 -18.07 6.67 3.16
CA GLU A 328 -18.27 6.19 4.53
C GLU A 328 -17.34 5.01 4.86
N ARG A 329 -17.17 4.06 3.94
CA ARG A 329 -16.30 2.89 4.15
C ARG A 329 -14.83 3.31 4.26
N VAL A 330 -14.39 4.25 3.42
CA VAL A 330 -13.03 4.83 3.51
C VAL A 330 -12.83 5.57 4.83
N GLN A 331 -13.80 6.36 5.29
CA GLN A 331 -13.75 7.00 6.61
C GLN A 331 -13.62 5.97 7.74
N ARG A 332 -14.37 4.85 7.69
CA ARG A 332 -14.22 3.78 8.69
C ARG A 332 -12.80 3.19 8.71
N MET A 333 -12.13 3.06 7.56
CA MET A 333 -10.72 2.64 7.53
C MET A 333 -9.78 3.67 8.17
N VAL A 334 -10.04 4.96 7.98
CA VAL A 334 -9.27 6.04 8.63
C VAL A 334 -9.57 6.10 10.13
N ASP A 335 -10.80 5.81 10.55
CA ASP A 335 -11.19 5.73 11.96
C ASP A 335 -10.44 4.63 12.71
N VAL A 336 -10.06 3.54 12.05
CA VAL A 336 -9.18 2.50 12.64
C VAL A 336 -7.81 3.10 12.95
N PHE A 337 -7.19 3.81 12.00
CA PHE A 337 -5.90 4.48 12.25
C PHE A 337 -6.00 5.48 13.39
N LEU A 338 -7.09 6.24 13.44
CA LEU A 338 -7.33 7.19 14.52
C LEU A 338 -7.41 6.47 15.87
N ALA A 339 -8.12 5.34 15.94
CA ALA A 339 -8.22 4.55 17.16
C ALA A 339 -6.86 3.97 17.60
N VAL A 340 -6.08 3.41 16.68
CA VAL A 340 -4.77 2.80 17.02
C VAL A 340 -3.62 3.80 17.08
N ARG A 341 -3.82 5.06 16.66
CA ARG A 341 -2.81 6.13 16.75
C ARG A 341 -2.34 6.25 18.19
N ARG A 342 -1.02 6.12 18.37
CA ARG A 342 -0.35 6.25 19.66
C ARG A 342 -0.40 7.71 20.13
N PRO A 343 -0.20 7.97 21.43
CA PRO A 343 -0.17 9.33 21.97
C PRO A 343 0.88 10.22 21.28
N ASP A 344 2.06 9.68 20.98
CA ASP A 344 3.14 10.35 20.22
C ASP A 344 2.79 10.68 18.75
N GLY A 345 1.69 10.13 18.26
CA GLY A 345 1.16 10.33 16.93
C GLY A 345 1.61 9.37 15.85
N SER A 346 2.48 8.41 16.19
CA SER A 346 2.78 7.27 15.32
C SER A 346 1.57 6.32 15.21
N VAL A 347 1.52 5.56 14.12
CA VAL A 347 0.60 4.43 13.97
C VAL A 347 1.38 3.13 14.18
N PRO A 348 0.90 2.19 15.02
CA PRO A 348 1.60 0.94 15.28
C PRO A 348 1.70 0.06 14.03
N SER A 349 2.82 -0.67 13.94
CA SER A 349 2.95 -1.78 13.02
C SER A 349 2.10 -2.94 13.53
N ILE A 350 1.20 -3.43 12.69
CA ILE A 350 0.43 -4.66 12.90
C ILE A 350 0.56 -5.44 11.59
N GLY A 351 0.90 -6.73 11.69
CA GLY A 351 1.19 -7.60 10.55
C GLY A 351 2.34 -7.09 9.68
N ASP A 352 2.35 -7.50 8.42
CA ASP A 352 3.41 -7.14 7.49
C ASP A 352 3.38 -5.64 7.11
N ALA A 353 4.55 -5.03 6.98
CA ALA A 353 4.76 -3.73 6.39
C ALA A 353 5.97 -3.78 5.43
N ASP A 354 5.75 -3.43 4.16
CA ASP A 354 6.81 -3.37 3.15
C ASP A 354 7.45 -1.98 3.01
N GLY A 355 7.03 -1.01 3.83
CA GLY A 355 7.55 0.35 3.84
C GLY A 355 7.25 1.17 2.56
N GLY A 356 6.56 0.59 1.58
CA GLY A 356 6.23 1.28 0.35
C GLY A 356 4.97 2.15 0.48
N TRP A 357 4.68 2.95 -0.54
CA TRP A 357 3.56 3.89 -0.56
C TRP A 357 2.89 3.87 -1.92
N LEU A 358 1.64 4.35 -2.04
CA LEU A 358 1.02 4.48 -3.37
C LEU A 358 1.83 5.45 -4.25
N LEU A 359 2.19 6.61 -3.69
CA LEU A 359 3.14 7.58 -4.25
C LEU A 359 3.86 8.34 -3.12
N PRO A 360 5.16 8.62 -3.26
CA PRO A 360 5.94 9.39 -2.28
C PRO A 360 5.70 10.88 -2.50
N LEU A 361 4.53 11.40 -2.12
CA LEU A 361 4.21 12.83 -2.28
C LEU A 361 4.86 13.71 -1.20
N ALA A 362 5.25 13.12 -0.07
CA ALA A 362 6.00 13.74 1.03
C ALA A 362 7.02 12.74 1.60
N THR A 363 8.10 13.25 2.19
CA THR A 363 9.09 12.41 2.89
C THR A 363 8.59 12.18 4.31
N ARG A 364 8.39 10.91 4.68
CA ARG A 364 7.79 10.54 5.96
C ARG A 364 8.29 9.16 6.41
N ALA A 365 8.25 8.93 7.72
CA ALA A 365 8.55 7.63 8.31
C ALA A 365 7.40 6.64 8.02
N PRO A 366 7.65 5.30 8.01
CA PRO A 366 6.63 4.29 7.70
C PRO A 366 5.37 4.34 8.58
N ASP A 367 5.50 4.81 9.82
CA ASP A 367 4.46 4.95 10.84
C ASP A 367 3.81 6.35 10.88
N ASP A 368 4.27 7.30 10.06
CA ASP A 368 3.73 8.65 9.96
C ASP A 368 2.56 8.70 8.96
N PHE A 369 1.35 8.73 9.49
CA PHE A 369 0.11 8.73 8.71
C PHE A 369 -0.52 10.12 8.61
N ARG A 370 0.19 11.19 9.00
CA ARG A 370 -0.35 12.57 9.00
C ARG A 370 -0.85 13.01 7.63
N GLY A 371 -0.17 12.61 6.55
CA GLY A 371 -0.60 12.88 5.18
C GLY A 371 -1.94 12.25 4.81
N VAL A 372 -2.23 11.05 5.33
CA VAL A 372 -3.52 10.37 5.14
C VAL A 372 -4.61 11.12 5.90
N PHE A 373 -4.38 11.43 7.18
CA PHE A 373 -5.34 12.19 7.99
C PHE A 373 -5.61 13.58 7.41
N SER A 374 -4.59 14.31 6.98
CA SER A 374 -4.71 15.63 6.38
C SER A 374 -5.58 15.60 5.11
N THR A 375 -5.32 14.63 4.23
CA THR A 375 -6.06 14.50 2.97
C THR A 375 -7.50 14.05 3.22
N ALA A 376 -7.72 13.09 4.14
CA ALA A 376 -9.04 12.66 4.54
C ALA A 376 -9.84 13.79 5.21
N ALA A 377 -9.20 14.63 6.03
CA ALA A 377 -9.84 15.77 6.68
C ALA A 377 -10.33 16.79 5.65
N ALA A 378 -9.48 17.17 4.70
CA ALA A 378 -9.84 18.11 3.64
C ALA A 378 -10.96 17.56 2.73
N LEU A 379 -10.97 16.24 2.47
CA LEU A 379 -11.98 15.60 1.62
C LEU A 379 -13.32 15.40 2.34
N PHE A 380 -13.31 15.00 3.61
CA PHE A 380 -14.52 14.59 4.34
C PHE A 380 -15.02 15.60 5.38
N GLY A 381 -14.30 16.70 5.63
CA GLY A 381 -14.73 17.74 6.56
C GLY A 381 -14.69 17.33 8.04
N ARG A 382 -13.70 16.51 8.42
CA ARG A 382 -13.63 15.85 9.75
C ARG A 382 -12.58 16.50 10.66
N SER A 383 -13.04 17.14 11.75
CA SER A 383 -12.21 17.82 12.75
C SER A 383 -11.22 16.90 13.49
N ASP A 384 -11.61 15.66 13.74
CA ASP A 384 -10.78 14.64 14.36
C ASP A 384 -9.64 14.17 13.46
N TYR A 385 -9.84 14.17 12.14
CA TYR A 385 -8.75 13.95 11.20
C TYR A 385 -7.82 15.16 11.14
N THR A 386 -8.31 16.40 11.24
CA THR A 386 -7.40 17.57 11.34
C THR A 386 -6.54 17.52 12.59
N TRP A 387 -7.12 17.13 13.73
CA TRP A 387 -6.38 16.93 14.98
C TRP A 387 -5.31 15.86 14.83
N ALA A 388 -5.65 14.69 14.27
CA ALA A 388 -4.69 13.59 14.09
C ALA A 388 -3.55 13.94 13.11
N ALA A 389 -3.83 14.77 12.10
CA ALA A 389 -2.84 15.25 11.14
C ALA A 389 -1.83 16.24 11.77
N GLY A 390 -2.26 17.04 12.76
CA GLY A 390 -1.43 18.06 13.41
C GLY A 390 -1.06 19.26 12.52
N GLY A 391 -1.56 19.29 11.28
CA GLY A 391 -1.32 20.33 10.29
C GLY A 391 -1.60 19.84 8.88
N VAL A 392 -1.66 20.76 7.92
CA VAL A 392 -1.82 20.40 6.51
C VAL A 392 -0.54 19.76 5.98
N ALA A 393 -0.68 18.60 5.33
CA ALA A 393 0.45 17.83 4.82
C ALA A 393 0.72 18.10 3.32
N PRO A 394 1.96 17.94 2.82
CA PRO A 394 2.28 18.17 1.41
C PRO A 394 1.43 17.34 0.45
N GLU A 395 1.06 16.12 0.81
CA GLU A 395 0.21 15.24 0.01
C GLU A 395 -1.16 15.88 -0.25
N THR A 396 -1.75 16.52 0.75
CA THR A 396 -3.01 17.26 0.60
C THR A 396 -2.87 18.40 -0.39
N VAL A 397 -1.75 19.13 -0.35
CA VAL A 397 -1.49 20.23 -1.29
C VAL A 397 -1.33 19.70 -2.71
N TRP A 398 -0.58 18.61 -2.93
CA TRP A 398 -0.38 18.01 -4.25
C TRP A 398 -1.64 17.35 -4.82
N LEU A 399 -2.53 16.82 -3.98
CA LEU A 399 -3.77 16.18 -4.41
C LEU A 399 -4.92 17.17 -4.65
N LEU A 400 -5.08 18.15 -3.76
CA LEU A 400 -6.26 19.01 -3.70
C LEU A 400 -5.99 20.49 -3.98
N GLY A 401 -4.73 20.92 -4.05
CA GLY A 401 -4.37 22.31 -4.31
C GLY A 401 -4.84 23.29 -3.22
N ALA A 402 -4.99 24.56 -3.59
CA ALA A 402 -5.33 25.64 -2.66
C ALA A 402 -6.71 25.45 -2.00
N ASP A 403 -7.68 24.91 -2.74
CA ASP A 403 -9.02 24.65 -2.20
C ASP A 403 -9.00 23.55 -1.13
N GLY A 404 -8.15 22.52 -1.30
CA GLY A 404 -7.93 21.52 -0.26
C GLY A 404 -7.32 22.09 1.01
N VAL A 405 -6.33 22.98 0.87
CA VAL A 405 -5.74 23.68 2.02
C VAL A 405 -6.77 24.55 2.71
N LYS A 406 -7.60 25.29 1.95
CA LYS A 406 -8.68 26.10 2.50
C LYS A 406 -9.73 25.23 3.21
N ALA A 407 -10.09 24.08 2.64
CA ALA A 407 -11.01 23.13 3.26
C ALA A 407 -10.45 22.59 4.59
N TYR A 408 -9.16 22.25 4.63
CA TYR A 408 -8.48 21.83 5.86
C TYR A 408 -8.45 22.95 6.90
N ASP A 409 -7.98 24.15 6.54
CA ASP A 409 -7.83 25.29 7.45
C ASP A 409 -9.18 25.82 7.98
N GLY A 410 -10.28 25.54 7.27
CA GLY A 410 -11.63 25.89 7.69
C GLY A 410 -12.19 24.99 8.80
N LEU A 411 -11.52 23.89 9.13
CA LEU A 411 -11.93 22.97 10.18
C LEU A 411 -11.21 23.30 11.48
N ARG A 412 -11.91 23.15 12.61
CA ARG A 412 -11.30 23.30 13.94
C ARG A 412 -10.80 21.93 14.42
N PRO A 413 -9.49 21.76 14.68
CA PRO A 413 -8.96 20.51 15.24
C PRO A 413 -9.58 20.20 16.61
N ALA A 414 -10.06 18.96 16.76
CA ALA A 414 -10.54 18.42 18.02
C ALA A 414 -10.32 16.90 18.04
N PRO A 415 -9.90 16.28 19.16
CA PRO A 415 -9.81 14.82 19.23
C PRO A 415 -11.19 14.17 19.04
N PRO A 416 -11.24 12.85 18.79
CA PRO A 416 -12.50 12.12 18.63
C PRO A 416 -13.45 12.32 19.81
N GLY A 417 -14.72 12.63 19.51
CA GLY A 417 -15.78 12.77 20.51
C GLY A 417 -16.41 11.45 20.97
N THR A 418 -15.97 10.32 20.42
CA THR A 418 -16.39 8.97 20.84
C THR A 418 -15.62 8.52 22.09
N PRO A 419 -16.10 7.49 22.81
CA PRO A 419 -15.33 6.86 23.87
C PRO A 419 -13.91 6.55 23.40
N ALA A 420 -12.95 6.81 24.28
CA ALA A 420 -11.54 6.69 23.93
C ALA A 420 -11.22 5.22 23.58
N SER A 421 -11.69 4.28 24.40
CA SER A 421 -11.54 2.85 24.15
C SER A 421 -12.56 2.35 23.12
N ARG A 422 -12.13 1.44 22.24
CA ARG A 422 -12.92 0.99 21.08
C ARG A 422 -12.68 -0.48 20.77
N LEU A 423 -13.76 -1.18 20.41
CA LEU A 423 -13.72 -2.52 19.85
C LEU A 423 -14.02 -2.46 18.35
N PHE A 424 -13.15 -3.10 17.56
CA PHE A 424 -13.38 -3.47 16.18
C PHE A 424 -13.68 -4.97 16.15
N ALA A 425 -14.96 -5.33 16.21
CA ALA A 425 -15.38 -6.71 16.44
C ALA A 425 -15.19 -7.63 15.23
N ASP A 426 -15.28 -7.10 14.01
CA ASP A 426 -15.10 -7.88 12.78
C ASP A 426 -13.62 -8.07 12.47
N GLY A 427 -12.82 -7.01 12.64
CA GLY A 427 -11.37 -7.04 12.49
C GLY A 427 -10.65 -7.70 13.65
N GLY A 428 -11.24 -7.69 14.84
CA GLY A 428 -10.67 -8.26 16.06
C GLY A 428 -9.57 -7.41 16.67
N LEU A 429 -9.79 -6.11 16.83
CA LEU A 429 -8.89 -5.23 17.56
C LEU A 429 -9.61 -4.59 18.74
N VAL A 430 -9.03 -4.70 19.93
CA VAL A 430 -9.47 -3.97 21.12
C VAL A 430 -8.44 -2.88 21.42
N VAL A 431 -8.88 -1.62 21.43
CA VAL A 431 -8.08 -0.48 21.86
C VAL A 431 -8.59 -0.02 23.22
N MET A 432 -7.76 -0.13 24.24
CA MET A 432 -8.00 0.40 25.58
C MET A 432 -7.19 1.68 25.75
N ARG A 433 -7.80 2.79 26.17
CA ARG A 433 -7.04 4.03 26.39
C ARG A 433 -7.63 4.94 27.48
N SER A 434 -6.76 5.70 28.14
CA SER A 434 -7.16 6.67 29.17
C SER A 434 -7.67 7.99 28.59
N GLY A 435 -7.22 8.33 27.38
CA GLY A 435 -7.53 9.60 26.73
C GLY A 435 -6.84 9.75 25.38
N TRP A 436 -6.80 11.00 24.90
CA TRP A 436 -6.20 11.38 23.61
C TRP A 436 -5.04 12.37 23.77
N ASP A 437 -4.73 12.78 25.00
CA ASP A 437 -3.60 13.65 25.28
C ASP A 437 -2.25 12.93 25.09
N GLU A 438 -1.17 13.71 25.05
CA GLU A 438 0.19 13.22 24.80
C GLU A 438 0.71 12.31 25.91
N SER A 439 0.11 12.33 27.12
CA SER A 439 0.50 11.46 28.24
C SER A 439 -0.38 10.22 28.37
N ALA A 440 -1.36 10.05 27.47
CA ALA A 440 -2.34 8.99 27.58
C ALA A 440 -1.70 7.59 27.57
N HIS A 441 -2.34 6.70 28.31
CA HIS A 441 -2.05 5.27 28.31
C HIS A 441 -2.90 4.61 27.24
N GLN A 442 -2.30 3.75 26.42
CA GLN A 442 -2.98 2.99 25.38
C GLN A 442 -2.45 1.56 25.34
N LEU A 443 -3.37 0.59 25.23
CA LEU A 443 -3.05 -0.79 24.91
C LEU A 443 -3.91 -1.24 23.73
N ILE A 444 -3.28 -1.90 22.78
CA ILE A 444 -3.92 -2.56 21.64
C ILE A 444 -3.81 -4.05 21.90
N PHE A 445 -4.94 -4.75 21.87
CA PHE A 445 -5.05 -6.18 22.08
C PHE A 445 -5.63 -6.82 20.83
N ASP A 446 -4.83 -7.69 20.19
CA ASP A 446 -5.22 -8.41 18.98
C ASP A 446 -6.06 -9.64 19.34
N VAL A 447 -7.34 -9.57 19.02
CA VAL A 447 -8.32 -10.64 19.20
C VAL A 447 -8.88 -11.11 17.85
N GLY A 448 -8.15 -10.81 16.77
CA GLY A 448 -8.52 -11.06 15.39
C GLY A 448 -8.03 -12.41 14.85
N PRO A 449 -8.36 -12.69 13.59
CA PRO A 449 -7.76 -13.81 12.87
C PRO A 449 -6.31 -13.51 12.50
N LEU A 450 -5.52 -14.56 12.27
CA LEU A 450 -4.12 -14.56 11.80
C LEU A 450 -3.90 -13.92 10.40
N GLY A 451 -4.77 -13.03 9.93
CA GLY A 451 -4.71 -12.39 8.62
C GLY A 451 -5.82 -12.79 7.64
N CYS A 452 -5.64 -12.40 6.37
CA CYS A 452 -6.63 -12.58 5.31
C CYS A 452 -7.09 -14.05 5.14
N PRO A 453 -8.39 -14.30 4.91
CA PRO A 453 -8.97 -15.65 4.85
C PRO A 453 -8.43 -16.54 3.71
N VAL A 454 -7.75 -15.95 2.71
CA VAL A 454 -7.22 -16.67 1.54
C VAL A 454 -5.84 -17.27 1.82
N SER A 455 -4.83 -16.44 2.08
CA SER A 455 -3.44 -16.87 2.30
C SER A 455 -2.94 -16.60 3.72
N ALA A 456 -3.52 -15.62 4.42
CA ALA A 456 -2.95 -15.00 5.62
C ALA A 456 -1.49 -14.55 5.41
N GLY A 457 -1.12 -14.18 4.19
CA GLY A 457 0.28 -13.96 3.82
C GLY A 457 0.96 -12.81 4.54
N HIS A 458 0.16 -11.85 5.02
CA HIS A 458 0.60 -10.66 5.74
C HIS A 458 0.23 -10.66 7.23
N GLY A 459 -0.42 -11.72 7.72
CA GLY A 459 -0.70 -11.87 9.14
C GLY A 459 0.42 -12.63 9.85
N HIS A 460 0.63 -12.31 11.11
CA HIS A 460 1.63 -12.92 11.97
C HIS A 460 1.00 -14.00 12.87
N ALA A 461 1.82 -14.83 13.51
CA ALA A 461 1.39 -15.80 14.52
C ALA A 461 1.29 -15.14 15.91
N ASP A 462 0.46 -14.11 15.99
CA ASP A 462 0.41 -13.10 17.06
C ASP A 462 -0.98 -13.00 17.72
N LEU A 463 -1.76 -14.08 17.72
CA LEU A 463 -3.06 -14.11 18.37
C LEU A 463 -2.90 -13.76 19.85
N LEU A 464 -3.80 -12.90 20.34
CA LEU A 464 -3.81 -12.39 21.71
C LEU A 464 -2.57 -11.53 22.05
N SER A 465 -1.80 -11.10 21.07
CA SER A 465 -0.68 -10.18 21.28
C SER A 465 -1.17 -8.83 21.78
N ILE A 466 -0.28 -8.14 22.50
CA ILE A 466 -0.52 -6.78 22.95
C ILE A 466 0.62 -5.85 22.50
N GLN A 467 0.26 -4.60 22.24
CA GLN A 467 1.20 -3.48 22.14
C GLN A 467 0.71 -2.39 23.09
N CYS A 468 1.62 -1.65 23.73
CA CYS A 468 1.22 -0.57 24.64
C CYS A 468 2.12 0.66 24.59
N SER A 469 1.50 1.78 24.90
CA SER A 469 2.14 3.04 25.21
C SER A 469 1.76 3.46 26.63
N ALA A 470 2.76 3.80 27.44
CA ALA A 470 2.59 4.33 28.79
C ALA A 470 3.27 5.70 28.88
N PHE A 471 2.65 6.63 29.62
CA PHE A 471 3.06 8.03 29.71
C PHE A 471 3.38 8.67 28.36
N GLY A 472 2.57 8.35 27.35
CA GLY A 472 2.75 8.87 26.00
C GLY A 472 3.77 8.15 25.11
N GLN A 473 4.59 7.26 25.66
CA GLN A 473 5.71 6.65 24.97
C GLN A 473 5.40 5.19 24.60
N PRO A 474 5.76 4.70 23.40
CA PRO A 474 5.71 3.27 23.07
C PRO A 474 6.61 2.46 24.02
N CYS A 475 6.05 1.47 24.72
CA CYS A 475 6.78 0.61 25.67
C CYS A 475 6.83 -0.84 25.20
N LEU A 476 5.72 -1.37 24.67
CA LEU A 476 5.65 -2.68 24.02
C LEU A 476 5.24 -2.46 22.57
N VAL A 477 6.13 -2.79 21.64
CA VAL A 477 5.93 -2.59 20.19
C VAL A 477 6.14 -3.90 19.45
N ASP A 478 5.52 -4.01 18.28
CA ASP A 478 5.75 -5.12 17.37
C ASP A 478 7.18 -5.14 16.81
N ALA A 479 7.72 -6.33 16.56
CA ALA A 479 9.05 -6.50 15.97
C ALA A 479 9.10 -6.10 14.47
N GLY A 480 7.95 -5.99 13.80
CA GLY A 480 7.83 -5.66 12.40
C GLY A 480 8.13 -6.84 11.47
N THR A 481 8.43 -6.54 10.21
CA THR A 481 8.48 -7.54 9.13
C THR A 481 9.88 -7.97 8.73
N TYR A 482 10.88 -7.12 8.96
CA TYR A 482 12.25 -7.26 8.43
C TYR A 482 12.29 -7.31 6.88
N GLY A 483 12.16 -8.49 6.28
CA GLY A 483 12.23 -8.71 4.84
C GLY A 483 11.52 -10.00 4.44
N TYR A 484 11.14 -10.14 3.16
CA TYR A 484 10.23 -11.20 2.73
C TYR A 484 10.88 -12.50 2.30
N THR A 485 11.88 -12.43 1.42
CA THR A 485 12.39 -13.61 0.69
C THR A 485 13.89 -13.88 0.86
N PRO A 486 14.78 -12.87 1.01
CA PRO A 486 16.22 -13.15 1.00
C PRO A 486 16.70 -14.01 2.17
N GLU A 487 16.07 -13.86 3.34
CA GLU A 487 16.47 -14.53 4.58
C GLU A 487 15.27 -15.22 5.24
N PRO A 488 14.90 -16.44 4.80
CA PRO A 488 13.71 -17.15 5.27
C PRO A 488 13.66 -17.33 6.80
N ARG A 489 14.82 -17.55 7.44
CA ARG A 489 14.91 -17.67 8.90
C ARG A 489 14.40 -16.41 9.62
N TRP A 490 14.81 -15.23 9.16
CA TRP A 490 14.35 -13.98 9.75
C TRP A 490 12.89 -13.72 9.41
N ARG A 491 12.48 -13.99 8.17
CA ARG A 491 11.07 -13.91 7.79
C ARG A 491 10.18 -14.75 8.73
N ASP A 492 10.59 -15.98 9.03
CA ASP A 492 9.86 -16.88 9.93
C ASP A 492 9.89 -16.42 11.40
N PHE A 493 11.01 -15.88 11.87
CA PHE A 493 11.12 -15.33 13.22
C PHE A 493 10.21 -14.11 13.43
N PHE A 494 10.31 -13.10 12.56
CA PHE A 494 9.61 -11.82 12.74
C PHE A 494 8.09 -11.95 12.67
N ARG A 495 7.57 -12.92 11.90
CA ARG A 495 6.14 -13.23 11.88
C ARG A 495 5.71 -14.31 12.88
N GLY A 496 6.67 -14.89 13.61
CA GLY A 496 6.46 -15.98 14.55
C GLY A 496 6.04 -15.48 15.93
N THR A 497 5.40 -16.34 16.71
CA THR A 497 4.87 -16.01 18.04
C THR A 497 5.93 -15.46 19.01
N THR A 498 7.16 -15.97 18.93
CA THR A 498 8.31 -15.53 19.74
C THR A 498 8.69 -14.05 19.55
N ALA A 499 8.27 -13.43 18.45
CA ALA A 499 8.52 -12.01 18.17
C ALA A 499 7.41 -11.08 18.67
N HIS A 500 6.39 -11.61 19.35
CA HIS A 500 5.20 -10.86 19.77
C HIS A 500 4.98 -11.02 21.27
N SER A 501 4.33 -10.04 21.91
CA SER A 501 3.97 -10.09 23.34
C SER A 501 2.75 -10.99 23.58
N THR A 502 2.93 -12.30 23.39
CA THR A 502 1.97 -13.38 23.63
C THR A 502 2.72 -14.65 24.04
N VAL A 503 2.01 -15.76 24.24
CA VAL A 503 2.56 -16.96 24.86
C VAL A 503 3.04 -17.99 23.83
N VAL A 504 4.19 -18.61 24.10
CA VAL A 504 4.73 -19.78 23.39
C VAL A 504 4.58 -21.04 24.26
N VAL A 505 4.22 -22.17 23.65
CA VAL A 505 4.01 -23.46 24.34
C VAL A 505 4.93 -24.53 23.73
N ASP A 506 5.69 -25.22 24.57
CA ASP A 506 6.65 -26.27 24.21
C ASP A 506 7.66 -25.86 23.13
N GLY A 507 8.08 -24.59 23.14
CA GLY A 507 8.98 -24.02 22.14
C GLY A 507 8.36 -23.87 20.74
N LEU A 508 7.03 -23.98 20.64
CA LEU A 508 6.29 -23.94 19.39
C LEU A 508 5.41 -22.69 19.28
N GLY A 509 5.44 -22.05 18.11
CA GLY A 509 4.56 -20.92 17.81
C GLY A 509 3.11 -21.34 17.52
N GLN A 510 2.20 -20.37 17.52
CA GLN A 510 0.78 -20.55 17.28
C GLN A 510 0.47 -21.07 15.85
N ALA A 511 1.33 -20.76 14.87
CA ALA A 511 1.17 -21.23 13.49
C ALA A 511 2.51 -21.69 12.89
N VAL A 512 2.42 -22.54 11.86
CA VAL A 512 3.59 -23.10 11.16
C VAL A 512 3.73 -22.45 9.78
N PRO A 513 4.88 -21.81 9.48
CA PRO A 513 5.22 -21.29 8.16
C PRO A 513 5.05 -22.28 7.01
N ALA A 514 4.44 -21.84 5.91
CA ALA A 514 4.28 -22.62 4.67
C ALA A 514 4.77 -21.86 3.43
N GLY A 515 5.94 -21.22 3.56
CA GLY A 515 6.49 -20.24 2.62
C GLY A 515 6.29 -18.79 3.09
N PRO A 516 6.86 -17.79 2.39
CA PRO A 516 7.00 -16.42 2.92
C PRO A 516 5.68 -15.66 3.09
N PHE A 517 4.62 -16.11 2.40
CA PHE A 517 3.29 -15.48 2.39
C PHE A 517 2.17 -16.49 2.66
N LYS A 518 2.45 -17.53 3.46
CA LYS A 518 1.46 -18.55 3.78
C LYS A 518 1.77 -19.26 5.10
N TRP A 519 0.71 -19.71 5.76
CA TRP A 519 0.72 -20.58 6.92
C TRP A 519 0.06 -21.94 6.62
N ASP A 520 0.52 -23.01 7.27
CA ASP A 520 -0.05 -24.36 7.10
C ASP A 520 -1.50 -24.43 7.60
N ALA A 521 -1.76 -23.78 8.74
CA ALA A 521 -3.07 -23.58 9.32
C ALA A 521 -3.28 -22.11 9.69
N ARG A 522 -4.54 -21.72 9.89
CA ARG A 522 -4.94 -20.36 10.28
C ARG A 522 -5.81 -20.44 11.54
N PRO A 523 -5.20 -20.60 12.73
CA PRO A 523 -5.95 -20.59 13.98
C PRO A 523 -6.65 -19.24 14.17
N ARG A 524 -7.67 -19.22 15.02
CA ARG A 524 -8.48 -18.02 15.24
C ARG A 524 -8.58 -17.72 16.72
N ALA A 525 -8.43 -16.45 17.06
CA ALA A 525 -8.89 -15.96 18.35
C ALA A 525 -10.42 -15.83 18.35
N ARG A 526 -10.99 -15.91 19.55
CA ARG A 526 -12.39 -15.63 19.83
C ARG A 526 -12.47 -14.69 21.01
N LEU A 527 -13.04 -13.51 20.80
CA LEU A 527 -13.43 -12.60 21.87
C LEU A 527 -14.66 -13.16 22.59
N HIS A 528 -14.56 -13.30 23.92
CA HIS A 528 -15.66 -13.77 24.78
C HIS A 528 -16.37 -12.61 25.45
N ARG A 529 -15.63 -11.60 25.88
CA ARG A 529 -16.18 -10.45 26.59
C ARG A 529 -15.39 -9.19 26.30
N TRP A 530 -16.12 -8.09 26.12
CA TRP A 530 -15.59 -6.73 26.08
C TRP A 530 -16.49 -5.84 26.94
N GLN A 531 -15.89 -5.03 27.79
CA GLN A 531 -16.59 -4.03 28.60
C GLN A 531 -15.69 -2.80 28.73
N SER A 532 -16.26 -1.62 28.50
CA SER A 532 -15.58 -0.35 28.69
C SER A 532 -16.44 0.56 29.54
N THR A 533 -15.83 1.16 30.56
CA THR A 533 -16.44 2.13 31.47
C THR A 533 -15.48 3.29 31.70
N GLU A 534 -15.91 4.30 32.45
CA GLU A 534 -15.02 5.40 32.87
C GLU A 534 -13.88 4.91 33.78
N ALA A 535 -14.14 3.91 34.64
CA ALA A 535 -13.17 3.42 35.62
C ALA A 535 -12.27 2.29 35.09
N PHE A 536 -12.75 1.47 34.16
CA PHE A 536 -11.98 0.35 33.63
C PHE A 536 -12.38 -0.09 32.23
N ASP A 537 -11.46 -0.76 31.54
CA ASP A 537 -11.75 -1.62 30.40
C ASP A 537 -11.43 -3.08 30.73
N TYR A 538 -12.22 -4.01 30.21
CA TYR A 538 -11.99 -5.45 30.34
C TYR A 538 -12.20 -6.14 28.99
N ALA A 539 -11.22 -6.94 28.58
CA ALA A 539 -11.33 -7.82 27.42
C ALA A 539 -10.90 -9.24 27.78
N GLU A 540 -11.62 -10.23 27.29
CA GLU A 540 -11.30 -11.65 27.43
C GLU A 540 -11.42 -12.33 26.08
N ALA A 541 -10.35 -13.01 25.67
CA ALA A 541 -10.33 -13.76 24.42
C ALA A 541 -9.51 -15.05 24.59
N SER A 542 -9.77 -16.04 23.74
CA SER A 542 -9.00 -17.28 23.70
C SER A 542 -8.71 -17.72 22.27
N HIS A 543 -7.71 -18.58 22.09
CA HIS A 543 -7.46 -19.26 20.82
C HIS A 543 -7.13 -20.74 21.03
N ASP A 544 -7.28 -21.52 19.97
CA ASP A 544 -7.06 -22.97 19.93
C ASP A 544 -5.82 -23.38 19.12
N ALA A 545 -4.91 -22.43 18.84
CA ALA A 545 -3.73 -22.61 18.01
C ALA A 545 -2.84 -23.82 18.39
N TYR A 546 -2.80 -24.17 19.68
CA TYR A 546 -2.02 -25.29 20.22
C TYR A 546 -2.80 -26.61 20.29
N SER A 547 -4.00 -26.68 19.70
CA SER A 547 -4.77 -27.94 19.59
C SER A 547 -4.11 -28.98 18.69
N ARG A 548 -3.05 -28.58 17.98
CA ARG A 548 -2.18 -29.43 17.15
C ARG A 548 -1.12 -30.20 17.95
N LEU A 549 -0.90 -29.86 19.22
CA LEU A 549 0.02 -30.57 20.11
C LEU A 549 -0.56 -31.95 20.48
N ALA A 550 0.30 -32.85 20.96
CA ALA A 550 -0.12 -34.18 21.38
C ALA A 550 -1.10 -34.12 22.57
N ASP A 551 -0.82 -33.23 23.52
CA ASP A 551 -1.81 -32.76 24.50
C ASP A 551 -2.27 -31.35 24.09
N PRO A 552 -3.52 -31.18 23.63
CA PRO A 552 -4.06 -29.90 23.18
C PRO A 552 -4.06 -28.84 24.28
N VAL A 553 -3.54 -27.65 23.97
CA VAL A 553 -3.59 -26.49 24.87
C VAL A 553 -4.51 -25.40 24.34
N ILE A 554 -5.40 -24.87 25.19
CA ILE A 554 -6.19 -23.66 24.91
C ILE A 554 -5.59 -22.50 25.69
N HIS A 555 -5.24 -21.43 24.98
CA HIS A 555 -4.74 -20.19 25.59
C HIS A 555 -5.87 -19.18 25.71
N ARG A 556 -6.12 -18.69 26.92
CA ARG A 556 -7.06 -17.61 27.22
C ARG A 556 -6.32 -16.44 27.86
N ARG A 557 -6.46 -15.26 27.28
CA ARG A 557 -5.92 -14.00 27.82
C ARG A 557 -7.05 -13.09 28.28
N ARG A 558 -6.91 -12.53 29.48
CA ARG A 558 -7.74 -11.46 30.03
C ARG A 558 -6.89 -10.23 30.24
N VAL A 559 -7.38 -9.08 29.78
CA VAL A 559 -6.75 -7.78 29.98
C VAL A 559 -7.73 -6.87 30.70
N LEU A 560 -7.36 -6.41 31.89
CA LEU A 560 -8.08 -5.39 32.66
C LEU A 560 -7.26 -4.12 32.67
N PHE A 561 -7.77 -3.04 32.11
CA PHE A 561 -7.19 -1.71 32.27
C PHE A 561 -7.91 -0.98 33.40
N VAL A 562 -7.23 -0.72 34.52
CA VAL A 562 -7.72 0.13 35.60
C VAL A 562 -7.34 1.57 35.23
N LYS A 563 -8.31 2.39 34.83
CA LYS A 563 -8.04 3.71 34.26
C LYS A 563 -7.74 4.75 35.34
N PRO A 564 -6.81 5.69 35.07
CA PRO A 564 -5.90 5.75 33.92
C PRO A 564 -4.59 4.98 34.14
N ASP A 565 -4.47 4.20 35.22
CA ASP A 565 -3.20 3.88 35.84
C ASP A 565 -2.45 2.71 35.20
N TYR A 566 -3.02 1.49 35.19
CA TYR A 566 -2.28 0.28 34.84
C TYR A 566 -3.13 -0.84 34.24
N TRP A 567 -2.47 -1.77 33.55
CA TRP A 567 -3.08 -2.99 33.04
C TRP A 567 -2.72 -4.21 33.89
N VAL A 568 -3.67 -5.13 34.04
CA VAL A 568 -3.46 -6.48 34.55
C VAL A 568 -3.73 -7.45 33.41
N ILE A 569 -2.73 -8.26 33.07
CA ILE A 569 -2.82 -9.29 32.03
C ILE A 569 -2.76 -10.65 32.74
N VAL A 570 -3.73 -11.52 32.45
CA VAL A 570 -3.80 -12.86 32.99
C VAL A 570 -3.93 -13.85 31.84
N ASP A 571 -2.96 -14.73 31.73
CA ASP A 571 -2.96 -15.84 30.78
C ASP A 571 -3.28 -17.15 31.50
N ASP A 572 -4.36 -17.81 31.08
CA ASP A 572 -4.65 -19.19 31.44
C ASP A 572 -4.28 -20.09 30.26
N LEU A 573 -3.57 -21.18 30.55
CA LEU A 573 -3.33 -22.27 29.61
C LEU A 573 -4.00 -23.54 30.14
N ASP A 574 -4.96 -24.06 29.37
CA ASP A 574 -5.72 -25.27 29.72
C ASP A 574 -5.19 -26.44 28.89
N GLY A 575 -4.54 -27.39 29.58
CA GLY A 575 -3.98 -28.64 29.06
C GLY A 575 -4.04 -29.71 30.15
N ARG A 576 -3.88 -30.98 29.77
CA ARG A 576 -3.93 -32.12 30.71
C ARG A 576 -2.55 -32.52 31.22
N ALA A 577 -1.49 -32.18 30.48
CA ALA A 577 -0.11 -32.50 30.81
C ALA A 577 0.66 -31.27 31.34
N GLU A 578 1.89 -31.50 31.80
CA GLU A 578 2.85 -30.43 32.06
C GLU A 578 3.42 -29.93 30.73
N HIS A 579 3.46 -28.61 30.56
CA HIS A 579 3.96 -27.93 29.36
C HIS A 579 5.00 -26.88 29.72
N ALA A 580 5.96 -26.65 28.83
CA ALA A 580 6.88 -25.51 28.93
C ALA A 580 6.22 -24.26 28.34
N VAL A 581 6.26 -23.16 29.07
CA VAL A 581 5.59 -21.90 28.71
C VAL A 581 6.60 -20.77 28.72
N GLU A 582 6.61 -19.97 27.66
CA GLU A 582 7.41 -18.73 27.52
C GLU A 582 6.48 -17.54 27.29
#